data_AF-A0A2D9N504-F1
#
_entry.id   AF-A0A2D9N504-F1
#
_cell.length_a   1.000
_cell.length_b   1.000
_cell.length_c   1.000
_cell.angle_alpha   90.00
_cell.angle_beta   90.00
_cell.angle_gamma   90.00
#
_symmetry.space_group_name_H-M   'P 1'
#
loop_
_entity.id
_entity.type
_entity.pdbx_description
1 polymer ?
#
loop_
_entity_poly.entity_id
_entity_poly.type
_entity_poly.pdbx_seq_one_letter_code
_entity_poly.pdbx_strand_id
1 'polypeptide(L)'
;MKNLFKVVAFAFIFVLGTGAMSAQTLSQDQDRPEVVAKKKADQLTSQLDLNGDQQRALFRAYTAYESNYKKYIVGKDANNADVVASKKKYDEALKESARKTLTEAQYKKWLTIEKL
;
A
#
# COMPACT_ATOMS: atom_id res chain seq x y z
N MET A 1 -23.74 48.15 33.10
CA MET A 1 -23.72 49.18 32.04
C MET A 1 -23.99 48.52 30.68
N LYS A 2 -24.97 49.06 29.96
CA LYS A 2 -25.16 49.06 28.49
C LYS A 2 -25.72 47.78 27.80
N ASN A 3 -27.04 47.85 27.55
CA ASN A 3 -27.75 47.58 26.27
C ASN A 3 -27.84 46.10 25.83
N LEU A 4 -28.97 45.37 25.97
CA LEU A 4 -30.30 45.51 25.34
C LEU A 4 -30.25 45.72 23.80
N PHE A 5 -30.91 44.78 23.09
CA PHE A 5 -31.03 44.58 21.63
C PHE A 5 -29.79 43.89 20.99
N LYS A 6 -29.90 42.78 20.24
CA LYS A 6 -30.82 42.44 19.14
C LYS A 6 -30.83 40.89 18.96
N VAL A 7 -32.00 40.26 19.04
CA VAL A 7 -32.75 39.70 17.89
C VAL A 7 -32.00 38.59 17.15
N VAL A 8 -32.56 37.39 17.29
CA VAL A 8 -32.32 36.17 16.50
C VAL A 8 -32.40 36.47 15.00
N ALA A 9 -31.36 36.09 14.26
CA ALA A 9 -31.43 35.88 12.82
C ALA A 9 -30.85 34.50 12.51
N PHE A 10 -31.76 33.54 12.36
CA PHE A 10 -31.53 32.26 11.74
C PHE A 10 -31.14 32.49 10.28
N ALA A 11 -29.87 32.33 9.94
CA ALA A 11 -29.46 32.14 8.56
C ALA A 11 -29.11 30.66 8.39
N PHE A 12 -30.09 29.89 7.92
CA PHE A 12 -29.83 28.62 7.24
C PHE A 12 -28.97 28.94 6.01
N ILE A 13 -27.65 28.84 6.13
CA ILE A 13 -26.82 28.64 4.95
C ILE A 13 -26.59 27.13 4.86
N PHE A 14 -27.41 26.53 3.99
CA PHE A 14 -27.14 25.24 3.36
C PHE A 14 -25.80 25.35 2.61
N VAL A 15 -24.67 25.14 3.29
CA VAL A 15 -23.40 24.86 2.62
C VAL A 15 -23.13 23.38 2.76
N LEU A 16 -23.59 22.63 1.76
CA LEU A 16 -22.95 21.45 1.19
C LEU A 16 -21.97 20.72 2.12
N GLY A 17 -22.51 20.08 3.16
CA GLY A 17 -21.77 19.23 4.10
C GLY A 17 -21.53 17.81 3.58
N THR A 18 -21.51 17.59 2.26
CA THR A 18 -21.20 16.29 1.65
C THR A 18 -19.87 16.39 0.91
N GLY A 19 -18.77 16.44 1.66
CA GLY A 19 -17.44 16.48 1.06
C GLY A 19 -16.31 15.93 1.93
N ALA A 20 -16.49 15.82 3.24
CA ALA A 20 -15.41 15.36 4.13
C ALA A 20 -15.41 13.85 4.38
N MET A 21 -16.49 13.12 4.04
CA MET A 21 -16.57 11.67 4.32
C MET A 21 -15.87 10.80 3.26
N SER A 22 -15.62 11.35 2.07
CA SER A 22 -14.96 10.67 0.95
C SER A 22 -13.43 10.78 0.95
N ALA A 23 -12.84 11.69 1.73
CA ALA A 23 -11.37 11.82 1.82
C ALA A 23 -10.74 10.85 2.83
N GLN A 24 -11.39 10.63 3.99
CA GLN A 24 -10.86 9.75 5.04
C GLN A 24 -10.95 8.27 4.65
N THR A 25 -12.00 7.87 3.92
CA THR A 25 -12.13 6.52 3.37
C THR A 25 -11.15 6.27 2.22
N LEU A 26 -10.95 7.25 1.32
CA LEU A 26 -10.04 7.09 0.18
C LEU A 26 -8.58 6.94 0.60
N SER A 27 -8.10 7.70 1.59
CA SER A 27 -6.73 7.55 2.11
C SER A 27 -6.53 6.22 2.85
N GLN A 28 -7.54 5.74 3.58
CA GLN A 28 -7.44 4.45 4.28
C GLN A 28 -7.39 3.26 3.29
N ASP A 29 -8.09 3.35 2.16
CA ASP A 29 -8.16 2.28 1.17
C ASP A 29 -6.85 2.15 0.38
N GLN A 30 -6.12 3.25 0.14
CA GLN A 30 -4.85 3.24 -0.62
C GLN A 30 -3.69 2.57 0.12
N ASP A 31 -3.73 2.51 1.45
CA ASP A 31 -2.69 1.89 2.29
C ASP A 31 -2.94 0.40 2.59
N ARG A 32 -3.94 -0.20 1.96
CA ARG A 32 -4.20 -1.63 2.10
C ARG A 32 -3.14 -2.44 1.35
N PRO A 33 -2.58 -3.50 1.97
CA PRO A 33 -1.59 -4.36 1.34
C PRO A 33 -2.00 -4.83 -0.06
N GLU A 34 -3.29 -5.16 -0.26
CA GLU A 34 -3.81 -5.61 -1.54
C GLU A 34 -3.79 -4.52 -2.62
N VAL A 35 -4.08 -3.26 -2.25
CA VAL A 35 -4.09 -2.15 -3.21
C VAL A 35 -2.68 -1.83 -3.67
N VAL A 36 -1.73 -1.79 -2.73
CA VAL A 36 -0.29 -1.63 -3.02
C VAL A 36 0.22 -2.80 -3.87
N ALA A 37 -0.08 -4.03 -3.48
CA ALA A 37 0.33 -5.23 -4.20
C ALA A 37 -0.24 -5.29 -5.62
N LYS A 38 -1.51 -4.90 -5.81
CA LYS A 38 -2.13 -4.86 -7.14
C LYS A 38 -1.42 -3.86 -8.05
N LYS A 39 -1.17 -2.65 -7.55
CA LYS A 39 -0.43 -1.63 -8.30
C LYS A 39 0.97 -2.12 -8.70
N LYS A 40 1.69 -2.77 -7.78
CA LYS A 40 3.00 -3.38 -8.09
C LYS A 40 2.90 -4.48 -9.14
N ALA A 41 1.96 -5.41 -8.99
CA ALA A 41 1.77 -6.50 -9.94
C ALA A 41 1.41 -5.98 -11.35
N ASP A 42 0.56 -4.96 -11.45
CA ASP A 42 0.19 -4.35 -12.74
C ASP A 42 1.38 -3.63 -13.40
N GLN A 43 2.18 -2.91 -12.61
CA GLN A 43 3.43 -2.29 -13.08
C GLN A 43 4.43 -3.34 -13.58
N LEU A 44 4.65 -4.40 -12.80
CA LEU A 44 5.57 -5.49 -13.18
C LEU A 44 5.08 -6.26 -14.39
N THR A 45 3.76 -6.41 -14.56
CA THR A 45 3.17 -7.03 -15.75
C THR A 45 3.61 -6.33 -17.01
N SER A 46 3.59 -5.00 -16.99
CA SER A 46 3.99 -4.18 -18.14
C SER A 46 5.51 -4.20 -18.38
N GLN A 47 6.32 -4.29 -17.32
CA GLN A 47 7.79 -4.24 -17.41
C GLN A 47 8.44 -5.60 -17.73
N LEU A 48 7.82 -6.68 -17.29
CA LEU A 48 8.35 -8.04 -17.39
C LEU A 48 7.58 -8.90 -18.41
N ASP A 49 6.54 -8.36 -19.03
CA ASP A 49 5.64 -9.08 -19.93
C ASP A 49 5.09 -10.35 -19.25
N LEU A 50 4.46 -10.13 -18.09
CA LEU A 50 3.93 -11.24 -17.30
C LEU A 50 2.66 -11.80 -17.93
N ASN A 51 2.55 -13.13 -17.97
CA ASN A 51 1.27 -13.75 -18.24
C ASN A 51 0.32 -13.65 -17.03
N GLY A 52 -0.95 -13.99 -17.24
CA GLY A 52 -1.98 -13.85 -16.20
C GLY A 52 -1.71 -14.68 -14.94
N ASP A 53 -1.11 -15.87 -15.06
CA ASP A 53 -0.78 -16.71 -13.91
C ASP A 53 0.41 -16.14 -13.12
N GLN A 54 1.42 -15.63 -13.81
CA GLN A 54 2.55 -14.95 -13.21
C GLN A 54 2.13 -13.68 -12.47
N GLN A 55 1.27 -12.87 -13.07
CA GLN A 55 0.71 -11.67 -12.43
C GLN A 55 -0.07 -12.03 -11.16
N ARG A 56 -0.95 -13.04 -11.22
CA ARG A 56 -1.73 -13.48 -10.05
C ARG A 56 -0.85 -14.05 -8.94
N ALA A 57 0.18 -14.82 -9.28
CA ALA A 57 1.13 -15.38 -8.32
C ALA A 57 1.95 -14.27 -7.66
N LEU A 58 2.49 -13.32 -8.42
CA LEU A 58 3.18 -12.16 -7.85
C LEU A 58 2.25 -11.30 -7.01
N PHE A 59 1.01 -11.05 -7.44
CA PHE A 59 0.03 -10.30 -6.65
C PHE A 59 -0.17 -10.91 -5.25
N ARG A 60 -0.31 -12.24 -5.15
CA ARG A 60 -0.42 -12.93 -3.85
C ARG A 60 0.86 -12.80 -3.02
N ALA A 61 2.02 -12.94 -3.66
CA ALA A 61 3.32 -12.79 -3.00
C ALA A 61 3.51 -11.37 -2.43
N TYR A 62 3.20 -10.34 -3.21
CA TYR A 62 3.26 -8.95 -2.77
C TYR A 62 2.22 -8.64 -1.69
N THR A 63 1.01 -9.20 -1.77
CA THR A 63 0.00 -9.00 -0.71
C THR A 63 0.51 -9.51 0.64
N ALA A 64 1.12 -10.71 0.66
CA ALA A 64 1.73 -11.26 1.86
C ALA A 64 2.94 -10.42 2.32
N TYR A 65 3.78 -9.98 1.37
CA TYR A 65 4.92 -9.11 1.65
C TYR A 65 4.49 -7.80 2.31
N GLU A 66 3.61 -7.03 1.67
CA GLU A 66 3.14 -5.72 2.14
C GLU A 66 2.42 -5.83 3.49
N SER A 67 1.61 -6.89 3.69
CA SER A 67 0.94 -7.15 4.96
C SER A 67 1.92 -7.38 6.11
N ASN A 68 2.94 -8.22 5.87
CA ASN A 68 4.00 -8.45 6.85
C ASN A 68 4.86 -7.21 7.06
N TYR A 69 5.22 -6.50 6.00
CA TYR A 69 6.06 -5.31 6.07
C TYR A 69 5.37 -4.22 6.90
N LYS A 70 4.07 -4.00 6.68
CA LYS A 70 3.24 -3.08 7.45
C LYS A 70 3.17 -3.48 8.93
N LYS A 71 3.08 -4.77 9.24
CA LYS A 71 2.92 -5.27 10.62
C LYS A 71 4.21 -5.26 11.42
N TYR A 72 5.32 -5.64 10.78
CA TYR A 72 6.58 -5.94 11.49
C TYR A 72 7.68 -4.91 11.26
N ILE A 73 7.58 -4.07 10.23
CA ILE A 73 8.66 -3.16 9.83
C ILE A 73 8.23 -1.69 9.91
N VAL A 74 7.08 -1.35 9.31
CA VAL A 74 6.61 0.04 9.28
C VAL A 74 6.38 0.58 10.70
N GLY A 75 6.97 1.73 11.01
CA GLY A 75 6.87 2.39 12.32
C GLY A 75 7.65 1.69 13.44
N LYS A 76 8.51 0.72 13.12
CA LYS A 76 9.41 0.05 14.06
C LYS A 76 10.84 0.58 13.92
N ASP A 77 11.64 0.38 14.96
CA ASP A 77 13.06 0.75 14.93
C ASP A 77 13.82 -0.14 13.93
N ALA A 78 14.37 0.48 12.89
CA ALA A 78 15.11 -0.21 11.84
C ALA A 78 16.44 -0.82 12.32
N ASN A 79 16.95 -0.41 13.49
CA ASN A 79 18.17 -0.96 14.08
C ASN A 79 17.88 -2.11 15.05
N ASN A 80 16.61 -2.37 15.38
CA ASN A 80 16.23 -3.49 16.22
C ASN A 80 16.49 -4.82 15.48
N ALA A 81 17.18 -5.75 16.15
CA ALA A 81 17.58 -7.03 15.56
C ALA A 81 16.40 -7.84 15.03
N ASP A 82 15.25 -7.84 15.72
CA ASP A 82 14.05 -8.56 15.30
C ASP A 82 13.41 -7.93 14.06
N VAL A 83 13.45 -6.60 13.95
CA VAL A 83 12.94 -5.86 12.77
C VAL A 83 13.83 -6.14 11.56
N VAL A 84 15.15 -6.12 11.74
CA VAL A 84 16.12 -6.46 10.68
C VAL A 84 15.95 -7.91 10.23
N ALA A 85 15.83 -8.86 11.17
CA ALA A 85 15.61 -10.27 10.86
C ALA A 85 14.26 -10.49 10.14
N SER A 86 13.21 -9.81 10.59
CA SER A 86 11.88 -9.85 9.95
C SER A 86 11.94 -9.31 8.52
N LYS A 87 12.60 -8.16 8.31
CA LYS A 87 12.74 -7.57 6.98
C LYS A 87 13.41 -8.56 6.03
N LYS A 88 14.57 -9.09 6.43
CA LYS A 88 15.32 -10.07 5.64
C LYS A 88 14.47 -11.29 5.30
N LYS A 89 13.76 -11.85 6.29
CA LYS A 89 12.87 -13.00 6.10
C LYS A 89 11.80 -12.73 5.03
N TYR A 90 11.16 -11.57 5.06
CA TYR A 90 10.09 -11.25 4.14
C TYR A 90 10.61 -10.88 2.74
N ASP A 91 11.76 -10.22 2.65
CA ASP A 91 12.46 -9.97 1.38
C ASP A 91 12.87 -11.30 0.72
N GLU A 92 13.42 -12.25 1.49
CA GLU A 92 13.79 -13.58 1.01
C GLU A 92 12.58 -14.40 0.55
N ALA A 93 11.48 -14.37 1.31
CA ALA A 93 10.24 -15.04 0.92
C ALA A 93 9.66 -14.49 -0.40
N LEU A 94 9.72 -13.17 -0.59
CA LEU A 94 9.31 -12.54 -1.84
C LEU A 94 10.22 -12.96 -3.01
N LYS A 95 11.54 -12.92 -2.83
CA LYS A 95 12.52 -13.39 -3.82
C LYS A 95 12.28 -14.84 -4.22
N GLU A 96 12.04 -15.72 -3.25
CA GLU A 96 11.79 -17.13 -3.52
C GLU A 96 10.52 -17.32 -4.35
N SER A 97 9.44 -16.61 -3.99
CA SER A 97 8.19 -16.65 -4.74
C SER A 97 8.37 -16.12 -6.17
N ALA A 98 9.08 -15.01 -6.34
CA ALA A 98 9.37 -14.44 -7.64
C ALA A 98 10.20 -15.41 -8.50
N ARG A 99 11.24 -16.03 -7.93
CA ARG A 99 12.08 -17.02 -8.62
C ARG A 99 11.30 -18.24 -9.11
N LYS A 100 10.31 -18.70 -8.35
CA LYS A 100 9.46 -19.85 -8.75
C LYS A 100 8.41 -19.49 -9.81
N THR A 101 8.05 -18.21 -9.90
CA THR A 101 6.96 -17.72 -10.75
C THR A 101 7.47 -17.22 -12.10
N LEU A 102 8.62 -16.54 -12.09
CA LEU A 102 9.19 -15.87 -13.25
C LEU A 102 10.12 -16.79 -14.03
N THR A 103 10.23 -16.54 -15.33
CA THR A 103 11.35 -17.10 -16.11
C THR A 103 12.67 -16.51 -15.63
N GLU A 104 13.79 -17.14 -15.97
CA GLU A 104 15.11 -16.64 -15.58
C GLU A 104 15.36 -15.21 -16.07
N ALA A 105 14.96 -14.89 -17.31
CA ALA A 105 15.10 -13.56 -17.89
C ALA A 105 14.23 -12.52 -17.16
N GLN A 106 12.97 -12.87 -16.85
CA GLN A 106 12.07 -12.01 -16.09
C GLN A 106 12.57 -11.81 -14.66
N TYR A 107 13.07 -12.86 -14.00
CA TYR A 107 13.61 -12.78 -12.65
C TYR A 107 14.85 -11.87 -12.57
N LYS A 108 15.78 -11.97 -13.53
CA LYS A 108 16.94 -11.07 -13.61
C LYS A 108 16.50 -9.60 -13.75
N LYS A 109 15.52 -9.32 -14.62
CA LYS A 109 14.95 -7.95 -14.73
C LYS A 109 14.27 -7.52 -13.43
N TRP A 110 13.49 -8.41 -12.82
CA TRP A 110 12.80 -8.15 -11.55
C TRP A 110 13.77 -7.74 -10.43
N LEU A 111 14.92 -8.43 -10.29
CA LEU A 111 15.97 -8.05 -9.33
C LEU A 111 16.47 -6.61 -9.53
N THR A 112 16.59 -6.16 -10.78
CA THR A 112 17.00 -4.78 -11.08
C THR A 112 15.94 -3.74 -10.72
N ILE A 113 14.66 -4.10 -10.81
CA ILE A 113 13.52 -3.21 -10.49
C ILE A 113 13.36 -3.07 -8.98
N GLU A 114 13.34 -4.19 -8.25
CA GLU A 114 13.06 -4.21 -6.80
C GLU A 114 14.28 -3.81 -5.96
N LYS A 115 15.49 -3.80 -6.54
CA LYS A 115 16.75 -3.53 -5.83
C LYS A 115 16.96 -4.47 -4.63
N LEU A 116 16.48 -5.71 -4.78
CA LEU A 116 16.49 -6.75 -3.78
C LEU A 116 17.65 -7.72 -4.02
#